data_AF-A0A957YXN2-F1
#
_entry.id   AF-A0A957YXN2-F1
#
_cell.length_a   1.000
_cell.length_b   1.000
_cell.length_c   1.000
_cell.angle_alpha   90.00
_cell.angle_beta   90.00
_cell.angle_gamma   90.00
#
_symmetry.space_group_name_H-M   'P 1'
#
loop_
_entity.id
_entity.type
_entity.pdbx_description
1 polymer ?
#
loop_
_entity_poly.entity_id
_entity_poly.type
_entity_poly.pdbx_seq_one_letter_code
_entity_poly.pdbx_strand_id
1 'polypeptide(L)' 'MTNEQTINSPLDPRLQKIVAQQPHPLLFVTISGAHLYGFPSPDSDWDLRGMHVLPVDAFLGLGGPRDETVTIDRID' A
#
# COMPACT_ATOMS: atom_id res chain seq x y z
N MET A 1 25.17 3.96 17.32
CA MET A 1 23.75 3.55 17.20
C MET A 1 22.93 4.81 17.03
N THR A 2 22.87 5.31 15.80
CA THR A 2 22.07 6.47 15.42
C THR A 2 21.47 6.07 14.09
N ASN A 3 20.18 5.77 14.07
CA ASN A 3 19.41 5.78 12.83
C ASN A 3 18.01 6.23 13.19
N GLU A 4 17.95 7.48 13.64
CA GLU A 4 16.84 8.37 13.27
C GLU A 4 16.83 8.47 11.74
N GLN A 5 16.38 7.42 11.06
CA GLN A 5 15.99 7.51 9.66
C GLN A 5 14.64 8.22 9.62
N THR A 6 14.72 9.52 9.88
CA THR A 6 14.00 10.60 9.22
C THR A 6 12.62 10.19 8.71
N ILE A 7 11.63 10.46 9.55
CA ILE A 7 10.18 10.38 9.27
C ILE A 7 9.73 11.37 8.15
N ASN A 8 10.69 12.00 7.45
CA ASN A 8 10.51 13.07 6.46
C ASN A 8 11.32 12.84 5.16
N SER A 9 11.76 11.62 4.87
CA SER A 9 12.35 11.34 3.55
C SER A 9 11.22 11.19 2.52
N PRO A 10 11.32 11.79 1.31
CA PRO A 10 10.33 11.58 0.28
C PRO A 10 10.20 10.08 0.00
N LEU A 11 8.95 9.58 -0.04
CA LEU A 11 8.64 8.21 -0.42
C LEU A 11 9.42 7.82 -1.68
N ASP A 12 10.02 6.63 -1.70
CA ASP A 12 10.70 6.09 -2.89
C ASP A 12 9.79 6.28 -4.12
N PRO A 13 10.29 6.83 -5.25
CA PRO A 13 9.46 7.13 -6.42
C PRO A 13 8.65 5.93 -6.93
N ARG A 14 9.14 4.70 -6.73
CA ARG A 14 8.40 3.47 -7.07
C ARG A 14 7.15 3.31 -6.22
N LEU A 15 7.23 3.61 -4.92
CA LEU A 15 6.08 3.59 -4.01
C LEU A 15 5.11 4.72 -4.32
N GLN A 16 5.61 5.90 -4.68
CA GLN A 16 4.74 7.01 -5.11
C GLN A 16 3.90 6.61 -6.33
N LYS A 17 4.51 5.92 -7.32
CA LYS A 17 3.80 5.38 -8.48
C LYS A 17 2.71 4.39 -8.08
N ILE A 18 3.03 3.42 -7.21
CA ILE A 18 2.06 2.43 -6.72
C ILE A 18 0.89 3.11 -6.00
N VAL A 19 1.18 4.07 -5.13
CA VAL A 19 0.18 4.84 -4.37
C VAL A 19 -0.73 5.64 -5.30
N ALA A 20 -0.17 6.26 -6.34
CA ALA A 20 -0.95 7.04 -7.32
C ALA A 20 -1.83 6.19 -8.24
N GLN A 21 -1.55 4.89 -8.39
CA GLN A 21 -2.27 3.97 -9.28
C GLN A 21 -3.45 3.24 -8.60
N GLN A 22 -3.73 3.53 -7.33
CA GLN A 22 -4.79 2.84 -6.60
C GLN A 22 -6.19 3.19 -7.14
N PRO A 23 -7.11 2.21 -7.23
CA PRO A 23 -8.40 2.38 -7.92
C PRO A 23 -9.41 3.23 -7.15
N HIS A 24 -9.20 3.42 -5.85
CA HIS A 24 -10.10 4.14 -4.96
C HIS A 24 -9.35 5.21 -4.16
N PRO A 25 -10.01 6.32 -3.78
CA PRO A 25 -9.40 7.36 -2.97
C PRO A 25 -8.72 6.79 -1.72
N LEU A 26 -7.40 6.97 -1.64
CA LEU A 26 -6.57 6.46 -0.54
C LEU A 26 -6.63 7.46 0.62
N LEU A 27 -7.03 6.99 1.81
CA LEU A 27 -7.00 7.79 3.03
C LEU A 27 -5.59 7.85 3.62
N PHE A 28 -4.94 6.69 3.71
CA PHE A 28 -3.56 6.58 4.15
C PHE A 28 -2.96 5.25 3.68
N VAL A 29 -1.62 5.22 3.65
CA VAL A 29 -0.81 4.02 3.45
C VAL A 29 0.38 4.07 4.39
N THR A 30 0.82 2.91 4.86
CA THR A 30 1.98 2.74 5.73
C THR A 30 2.80 1.54 5.28
N ILE A 31 4.07 1.53 5.68
CA ILE A 31 4.93 0.35 5.61
C ILE A 31 4.45 -0.70 6.61
N SER A 32 4.55 -1.96 6.20
CA SER A 32 4.27 -3.15 6.98
C SER A 32 5.38 -4.20 6.75
N GLY A 33 5.15 -5.46 7.15
CA GLY A 33 6.08 -6.55 6.91
C GLY A 33 7.46 -6.36 7.56
N ALA A 34 8.49 -6.95 6.96
CA ALA A 34 9.85 -6.98 7.51
C ALA A 34 10.44 -5.57 7.75
N HIS A 35 10.09 -4.62 6.88
CA HIS A 35 10.49 -3.22 7.00
C HIS A 35 9.87 -2.55 8.24
N LEU A 36 8.60 -2.83 8.55
CA LEU A 36 7.97 -2.33 9.78
C LEU A 36 8.58 -2.94 11.04
N TYR A 37 8.92 -4.23 11.00
CA TYR A 37 9.45 -4.92 12.17
C TYR A 37 10.97 -4.76 12.37
N GLY A 38 11.67 -4.07 11.47
CA GLY A 38 13.08 -3.75 11.62
C GLY A 38 14.04 -4.90 11.28
N PHE A 39 13.61 -5.86 10.46
CA PHE A 39 14.45 -6.95 9.97
C PHE A 39 14.38 -7.17 8.45
N PRO A 40 14.39 -6.12 7.61
CA PRO A 40 14.46 -6.32 6.16
C PRO A 40 15.82 -6.90 5.76
N SER A 41 15.79 -7.87 4.85
CA SER A 41 16.96 -8.36 4.11
C SER A 41 17.18 -7.56 2.81
N PRO A 42 18.35 -7.66 2.15
CA PRO A 42 18.60 -6.96 0.88
C PRO A 42 17.63 -7.32 -0.26
N ASP A 43 17.01 -8.49 -0.19
CA ASP A 43 16.00 -9.02 -1.11
C ASP A 43 14.56 -8.87 -0.60
N SER A 44 14.34 -8.16 0.51
CA SER A 44 13.00 -7.93 1.04
C SER A 44 12.20 -6.98 0.14
N ASP A 45 10.98 -7.39 -0.17
CA ASP A 45 9.98 -6.55 -0.82
C ASP A 45 9.40 -5.49 0.14
N TRP A 46 8.68 -4.53 -0.43
CA TRP A 46 7.97 -3.50 0.33
C TRP A 46 6.51 -3.90 0.53
N ASP A 47 6.16 -4.25 1.76
CA ASP A 47 4.78 -4.52 2.13
C ASP A 47 4.06 -3.22 2.51
N LEU A 48 2.99 -2.87 1.79
CA LEU A 48 2.17 -1.70 2.09
C LEU A 48 0.82 -2.12 2.71
N ARG A 49 0.37 -1.39 3.73
CA ARG A 49 -0.97 -1.51 4.31
C ARG A 49 -1.64 -0.15 4.32
N GLY A 50 -2.92 -0.07 3.96
CA GLY A 50 -3.63 1.20 3.91
C GLY A 50 -5.14 1.04 3.99
N MET A 51 -5.84 2.16 3.81
CA MET A 51 -7.30 2.20 3.73
C MET A 51 -7.74 3.08 2.57
N HIS A 52 -8.77 2.61 1.85
CA HIS A 52 -9.44 3.35 0.79
C HIS A 52 -10.87 3.67 1.18
N VAL A 53 -11.41 4.76 0.60
CA VAL A 53 -12.85 5.02 0.61
C VAL A 53 -13.48 4.29 -0.58
N LEU A 54 -14.28 3.26 -0.29
CA LEU A 54 -15.07 2.61 -1.33
C LEU A 54 -16.30 3.46 -1.67
N PRO A 55 -16.71 3.48 -2.96
CA PRO A 55 -17.95 4.13 -3.33
C PRO A 55 -19.15 3.35 -2.75
N VAL A 56 -20.20 4.08 -2.35
CA VAL A 56 -21.33 3.53 -1.58
C VAL A 56 -22.06 2.41 -2.34
N ASP A 57 -22.16 2.53 -3.66
CA ASP A 57 -22.80 1.55 -4.54
C ASP A 57 -22.02 0.23 -4.63
N ALA A 58 -20.70 0.23 -4.41
CA ALA A 58 -19.90 -0.98 -4.32
C ALA A 58 -20.13 -1.78 -3.03
N PHE A 59 -20.76 -1.17 -2.01
CA PHE A 59 -21.04 -1.82 -0.73
C PHE A 59 -22.53 -2.07 -0.48
N LEU A 60 -23.42 -1.15 -0.86
CA LEU A 60 -24.86 -1.23 -0.61
C LEU A 60 -25.66 -1.89 -1.75
N GLY A 61 -24.99 -2.57 -2.69
CA GLY A 61 -25.63 -3.28 -3.79
C GLY A 61 -26.17 -4.66 -3.41
N LEU A 62 -27.26 -5.09 -4.06
CA LEU A 62 -27.83 -6.45 -3.91
C LEU A 62 -26.91 -7.57 -4.43
N GLY A 63 -25.81 -7.22 -5.13
CA GLY A 63 -24.84 -8.16 -5.69
C GLY A 63 -23.74 -8.62 -4.73
N GLY A 64 -23.72 -8.11 -3.49
CA GLY A 64 -22.65 -8.37 -2.54
C GLY A 64 -21.36 -7.58 -2.85
N PRO A 65 -20.29 -7.76 -2.04
CA PRO A 65 -18.99 -7.15 -2.30
C PRO A 65 -18.47 -7.56 -3.68
N ARG A 66 -17.84 -6.62 -4.40
CA ARG A 66 -17.04 -6.92 -5.60
C ARG A 66 -15.71 -7.56 -5.18
N ASP A 67 -14.99 -8.18 -6.12
CA ASP A 67 -13.69 -8.83 -5.91
C ASP A 67 -12.82 -8.07 -4.91
N GLU A 68 -12.59 -8.67 -3.73
CA GLU A 68 -11.90 -8.02 -2.62
C GLU A 68 -10.38 -8.02 -2.80
N THR A 69 -9.87 -8.86 -3.72
CA THR A 69 -8.45 -9.01 -4.01
C THR A 69 -8.20 -8.74 -5.49
N VAL A 70 -7.39 -7.73 -5.78
CA VAL A 70 -6.88 -7.44 -7.11
C VAL A 70 -5.41 -7.87 -7.15
N THR A 71 -5.10 -8.91 -7.91
CA THR A 71 -3.73 -9.34 -8.16
C THR A 71 -3.23 -8.67 -9.43
N ILE A 72 -2.07 -8.03 -9.36
CA ILE A 72 -1.37 -7.48 -10.51
C ILE A 72 -0.06 -8.26 -10.62
N ASP A 73 0.08 -9.08 -11.66
CA ASP A 73 1.36 -9.69 -11.99
C ASP A 73 2.37 -8.60 -12.35
N ARG A 74 3.67 -8.87 -12.11
CA ARG A 74 4.77 -7.91 -12.31
C ARG A 74 4.54 -6.98 -13.50
N ILE A 75 4.56 -5.68 -13.24
CA ILE A 75 4.59 -4.66 -14.29
C ILE A 75 6.00 -4.70 -14.90
N ASP A 76 6.07 -5.08 -16.17
CA ASP A 76 7.30 -5.09 -16.98
C ASP A 76 8.05 -3.75 -17.00
#